data_AF-A0A3L7LU74-F1
#
_entry.id   AF-A0A3L7LU74-F1
#
_cell.length_a   1.000
_cell.length_b   1.000
_cell.length_c   1.000
_cell.angle_alpha   90.00
_cell.angle_beta   90.00
_cell.angle_gamma   90.00
#
_symmetry.space_group_name_H-M   'P 1'
#
loop_
_entity.id
_entity.type
_entity.pdbx_description
1 polymer ?
#
loop_
_entity_poly.entity_id
_entity_poly.type
_entity_poly.pdbx_seq_one_letter_code
_entity_poly.pdbx_strand_id
1 'polypeptide(L)'
;MNYGSQIFVVLEYAEQGNLKWATRDQAMLVTRNRRLVKTLRLTDNLLEVTNLDSDPLIHPDRILNDTEWTSTSSWIEKGQRRAATFISRFSLADPGG
;
A
#
# COMPACT_ATOMS: atom_id res chain seq x y z
N MET A 1 -10.85 -1.61 14.02
CA MET A 1 -10.19 -2.67 13.21
C MET A 1 -11.23 -3.23 12.27
N ASN A 2 -10.96 -3.21 10.95
CA ASN A 2 -11.84 -3.82 9.96
C ASN A 2 -11.39 -5.27 9.72
N TYR A 3 -11.91 -6.20 10.52
CA TYR A 3 -11.77 -7.65 10.28
C TYR A 3 -12.82 -8.12 9.27
N GLY A 4 -12.84 -7.50 8.08
CA GLY A 4 -13.75 -7.89 7.00
C GLY A 4 -13.46 -9.31 6.50
N SER A 5 -14.42 -9.90 5.79
CA SER A 5 -14.25 -11.21 5.14
C SER A 5 -13.06 -11.20 4.18
N GLN A 6 -12.32 -12.30 4.11
CA GLN A 6 -11.27 -12.48 3.10
C GLN A 6 -11.90 -12.46 1.71
N ILE A 7 -11.31 -11.69 0.80
CA ILE A 7 -11.75 -11.60 -0.60
C ILE A 7 -10.69 -12.18 -1.52
N PHE A 8 -11.14 -12.77 -2.64
CA PHE A 8 -10.27 -13.23 -3.70
C PHE A 8 -10.00 -12.09 -4.69
N VAL A 9 -8.73 -11.90 -5.04
CA VAL A 9 -8.26 -10.91 -6.02
C VAL A 9 -7.44 -11.60 -7.10
N VAL A 10 -7.53 -11.11 -8.33
CA VAL A 10 -6.78 -11.62 -9.48
C VAL A 10 -5.83 -10.53 -9.96
N LEU A 11 -4.58 -10.89 -10.24
CA LEU A 11 -3.66 -10.00 -10.94
C LEU A 11 -4.18 -9.81 -12.38
N GLU A 12 -4.67 -8.61 -12.69
CA GLU A 12 -5.19 -8.29 -14.02
C GLU A 12 -4.05 -7.98 -14.98
N TYR A 13 -3.15 -7.05 -14.62
CA TYR A 13 -1.95 -6.74 -15.40
C TYR A 13 -0.91 -5.99 -14.57
N ALA A 14 0.33 -5.96 -15.08
CA ALA A 14 1.45 -5.23 -14.52
C ALA A 14 1.87 -4.10 -15.47
N GLU A 15 2.11 -2.90 -14.94
CA GLU A 15 2.47 -1.72 -15.73
C GLU A 15 3.40 -0.80 -14.93
N GLN A 16 4.56 -0.44 -15.51
CA GLN A 16 5.52 0.50 -14.90
C GLN A 16 5.88 0.13 -13.45
N GLY A 17 6.10 -1.16 -13.16
CA GLY A 17 6.42 -1.65 -11.81
C GLY A 17 5.23 -1.69 -10.84
N ASN A 18 4.02 -1.33 -11.28
CA ASN A 18 2.79 -1.48 -10.52
C ASN A 18 2.10 -2.79 -10.90
N LEU A 19 1.60 -3.51 -9.91
CA LEU A 19 0.71 -4.66 -10.07
C LEU A 19 -0.72 -4.19 -9.79
N LYS A 20 -1.62 -4.44 -10.73
CA LYS A 20 -3.04 -4.07 -10.62
C LYS A 20 -3.87 -5.33 -10.41
N TRP A 21 -4.49 -5.41 -9.24
CA TRP A 21 -5.29 -6.53 -8.79
C TRP A 21 -6.76 -6.15 -8.84
N ALA A 22 -7.60 -6.98 -9.46
CA ALA A 22 -9.04 -6.76 -9.53
C ALA A 22 -9.80 -7.75 -8.65
N THR A 23 -10.88 -7.28 -8.06
CA THR A 23 -11.89 -8.08 -7.35
C THR A 23 -13.06 -8.41 -8.27
N ARG A 24 -13.92 -9.35 -7.85
CA ARG A 24 -15.13 -9.72 -8.58
C ARG A 24 -16.11 -8.55 -8.82
N ASP A 25 -16.20 -7.64 -7.85
CA ASP A 25 -17.02 -6.42 -7.93
C ASP A 25 -16.31 -5.25 -8.63
N GLN A 26 -15.22 -5.55 -9.37
CA GLN A 26 -14.47 -4.62 -10.20
C GLN A 26 -13.76 -3.49 -9.43
N ALA A 27 -13.60 -3.62 -8.12
CA ALA A 27 -12.66 -2.82 -7.37
C ALA A 27 -11.22 -3.18 -7.76
N MET A 28 -10.32 -2.21 -7.66
CA MET A 28 -8.92 -2.39 -8.04
C MET A 28 -8.00 -1.98 -6.90
N LEU A 29 -7.01 -2.83 -6.62
CA LEU A 29 -5.90 -2.55 -5.74
C LEU A 29 -4.65 -2.41 -6.59
N VAL A 30 -3.86 -1.36 -6.34
CA VAL A 30 -2.59 -1.15 -7.02
C VAL A 30 -1.47 -1.28 -6.00
N THR A 31 -0.55 -2.19 -6.23
CA THR A 31 0.63 -2.37 -5.38
C THR A 31 1.91 -2.11 -6.15
N ARG A 32 2.90 -1.51 -5.49
CA ARG A 32 4.28 -1.39 -5.99
C ARG A 32 5.22 -1.93 -4.91
N ASN A 33 6.10 -2.87 -5.26
CA ASN A 33 7.06 -3.48 -4.32
C ASN A 33 6.42 -4.00 -3.00
N ARG A 34 5.19 -4.54 -3.08
CA ARG A 34 4.36 -5.00 -1.94
C ARG A 34 3.69 -3.89 -1.10
N ARG A 35 3.90 -2.62 -1.42
CA ARG A 35 3.16 -1.48 -0.85
C ARG A 35 1.84 -1.27 -1.59
N LEU A 36 0.73 -1.07 -0.88
CA LEU A 36 -0.50 -0.56 -1.49
C LEU A 36 -0.32 0.93 -1.79
N VAL A 37 -0.47 1.33 -3.06
CA VAL A 37 -0.20 2.71 -3.51
C VAL A 37 -1.42 3.42 -4.06
N LYS A 38 -2.47 2.68 -4.44
CA LYS A 38 -3.73 3.23 -4.94
C LYS A 38 -4.85 2.19 -4.85
N THR A 39 -6.09 2.65 -4.69
CA THR A 39 -7.29 1.82 -4.87
C THR A 39 -8.31 2.54 -5.74
N LEU A 40 -9.18 1.78 -6.39
CA LEU A 40 -10.28 2.30 -7.21
C LEU A 40 -11.58 1.55 -6.88
N ARG A 41 -12.70 2.27 -6.95
CA ARG A 41 -14.08 1.75 -6.76
C ARG A 41 -14.35 1.07 -5.42
N LEU A 42 -13.58 1.39 -4.39
CA LEU A 42 -13.96 1.13 -2.98
C LEU A 42 -14.79 2.30 -2.42
N THR A 43 -15.43 2.10 -1.27
CA THR A 43 -16.14 3.19 -0.55
C THR A 43 -15.18 4.33 -0.19
N ASP A 44 -14.03 3.98 0.36
CA ASP A 44 -12.92 4.87 0.67
C ASP A 44 -11.72 4.44 -0.17
N ASN A 45 -11.05 5.39 -0.83
CA ASN A 45 -9.97 5.06 -1.76
C ASN A 45 -8.65 5.74 -1.42
N LEU A 46 -7.56 4.98 -1.46
CA LEU A 46 -6.22 5.54 -1.50
C LEU A 46 -5.97 6.13 -2.89
N LEU A 47 -5.69 7.44 -2.95
CA LEU A 47 -5.52 8.17 -4.20
C LEU A 47 -4.06 8.17 -4.65
N GLU A 48 -3.15 8.41 -3.70
CA GLU A 48 -1.72 8.60 -3.96
C GLU A 48 -0.89 8.31 -2.70
N VAL A 49 0.33 7.81 -2.91
CA VAL A 49 1.41 7.71 -1.92
C VAL A 49 2.68 8.26 -2.56
N THR A 50 3.31 9.24 -1.91
CA THR A 50 4.55 9.87 -2.40
C THR A 50 5.79 9.14 -1.92
N ASN A 51 6.95 9.55 -2.46
CA ASN A 51 8.27 9.06 -2.06
C ASN A 51 8.47 7.53 -2.19
N LEU A 52 7.78 6.91 -3.16
CA LEU A 52 7.84 5.47 -3.39
C LEU A 52 9.22 4.97 -3.82
N ASP A 53 10.02 5.83 -4.45
CA ASP A 53 11.39 5.49 -4.88
C ASP A 53 12.36 5.38 -3.69
N SER A 54 11.99 5.93 -2.53
CA SER A 54 12.72 5.77 -1.27
C SER A 54 12.07 4.77 -0.32
N ASP A 55 11.02 4.05 -0.73
CA ASP A 55 10.37 3.04 0.11
C ASP A 55 11.34 1.86 0.34
N PRO A 56 11.71 1.53 1.59
CA PRO A 56 12.60 0.41 1.89
C PRO A 56 12.10 -0.94 1.34
N LEU A 57 10.80 -1.06 1.08
CA LEU A 57 10.22 -2.26 0.47
C LEU A 57 10.68 -2.51 -0.99
N ILE A 58 11.37 -1.58 -1.65
CA ILE A 58 12.06 -1.83 -2.93
C ILE A 58 13.12 -2.93 -2.76
N HIS A 59 13.84 -2.92 -1.63
CA HIS A 59 14.93 -3.87 -1.32
C HIS A 59 14.72 -4.46 0.08
N PRO A 60 13.75 -5.37 0.28
CA PRO A 60 13.42 -5.93 1.60
C PRO A 60 14.61 -6.55 2.32
N ASP A 61 15.48 -7.20 1.56
CA ASP A 61 16.69 -7.88 2.03
C ASP A 61 17.72 -6.92 2.64
N ARG A 62 17.57 -5.61 2.41
CA ARG A 62 18.47 -4.56 2.90
C ARG A 62 17.88 -3.73 4.02
N ILE A 63 16.67 -4.05 4.48
CA ILE A 63 16.03 -3.33 5.59
C ILE A 63 16.77 -3.65 6.88
N LEU A 64 17.28 -2.61 7.54
CA LEU A 64 17.88 -2.69 8.85
C LEU A 64 16.86 -2.26 9.92
N ASN A 65 17.11 -2.62 11.17
CA ASN A 65 16.35 -2.06 12.29
C ASN A 65 16.44 -0.54 12.29
N ASP A 66 15.32 0.11 12.63
CA ASP A 66 15.15 1.55 12.62
C ASP A 66 15.28 2.23 11.25
N THR A 67 15.23 1.45 10.15
CA THR A 67 15.07 2.05 8.81
C THR A 67 13.79 2.87 8.79
N GLU A 68 13.87 4.13 8.37
CA GLU A 68 12.73 5.03 8.31
C GLU A 68 12.32 5.36 6.88
N TRP A 69 11.03 5.62 6.71
CA TRP A 69 10.47 6.10 5.45
C TRP A 69 9.39 7.13 5.71
N THR A 70 9.61 8.34 5.19
CA THR A 70 8.64 9.43 5.22
C THR A 70 7.90 9.50 3.90
N SER A 71 6.57 9.50 3.97
CA SER A 71 5.69 9.57 2.81
C SER A 71 4.50 10.48 3.09
N THR A 72 3.88 11.01 2.04
CA THR A 72 2.57 11.67 2.14
C THR A 72 1.58 10.82 1.38
N SER A 73 0.45 10.51 2.02
CA SER A 73 -0.65 9.79 1.38
C SER A 73 -1.88 10.68 1.30
N SER A 74 -2.64 10.56 0.22
CA SER A 74 -3.97 11.17 0.12
C SER A 74 -5.03 10.11 -0.17
N TRP A 75 -6.20 10.26 0.44
CA TRP A 75 -7.29 9.30 0.33
C TRP A 75 -8.66 9.97 0.38
N ILE A 76 -9.69 9.27 -0.07
CA ILE A 76 -11.09 9.60 0.19
C ILE A 76 -11.51 8.88 1.47
N GLU A 77 -12.09 9.61 2.41
CA GLU A 77 -12.71 9.09 3.62
C GLU A 77 -14.10 9.71 3.75
N LYS A 78 -15.15 8.88 3.72
CA LYS A 78 -16.55 9.33 3.81
C LYS A 78 -16.88 10.43 2.78
N GLY A 79 -16.38 10.26 1.56
CA GLY A 79 -16.58 11.21 0.46
C GLY A 79 -15.72 12.48 0.53
N GLN A 80 -14.88 12.65 1.56
CA GLN A 80 -14.01 13.81 1.71
C GLN A 80 -12.55 13.45 1.39
N ARG A 81 -11.85 14.33 0.68
CA ARG A 81 -10.41 14.14 0.46
C ARG A 81 -9.64 14.49 1.73
N ARG A 82 -8.75 13.59 2.13
CA ARG A 82 -7.81 13.72 3.26
C ARG A 82 -6.39 13.53 2.76
N ALA A 83 -5.43 14.07 3.51
CA ALA A 83 -4.02 13.82 3.30
C ALA A 83 -3.27 13.91 4.64
N ALA A 84 -2.20 13.13 4.77
CA ALA A 84 -1.32 13.17 5.93
C ALA A 84 0.09 12.71 5.55
N THR A 85 1.07 13.17 6.32
CA THR A 85 2.45 12.69 6.26
C THR A 85 2.65 11.59 7.31
N PHE A 86 3.23 10.48 6.88
CA PHE A 86 3.53 9.31 7.69
C PHE A 86 5.03 9.11 7.78
N ILE A 87 5.53 8.82 8.98
CA ILE A 87 6.89 8.36 9.22
C ILE A 87 6.77 6.90 9.65
N SER A 88 7.20 5.99 8.78
CA SER A 88 7.23 4.55 9.05
C SER A 88 8.61 4.18 9.57
N ARG A 89 8.68 3.37 10.63
CA ARG A 89 9.91 2.77 11.13
C ARG A 89 9.82 1.25 11.02
N PHE A 90 10.83 0.63 10.43
CA PHE A 90 10.86 -0.81 10.19
C PHE A 90 11.73 -1.51 11.24
N SER A 91 11.30 -2.69 11.63
CA SER A 91 12.06 -3.63 12.44
C SER A 91 12.01 -5.01 11.80
N LEU A 92 13.10 -5.76 11.90
CA LEU A 92 13.09 -7.17 11.53
C LEU A 92 12.26 -7.92 12.58
N ALA A 93 11.34 -8.77 12.12
CA ALA A 93 10.64 -9.68 13.01
C ALA A 93 11.66 -10.64 13.62
N ASP A 94 11.65 -10.79 14.94
CA ASP A 94 12.50 -11.75 15.63
C ASP A 94 12.08 -13.16 15.17
N PRO A 95 12.98 -14.02 14.65
CA PRO A 95 12.61 -15.32 14.10
C PRO A 95 11.99 -16.31 15.12
N GLY A 96 11.86 -15.94 16.39
CA GLY A 96 11.47 -16.83 17.50
C GLY A 96 10.25 -16.39 18.33
N GLY A 97 9.40 -15.50 17.82
CA GLY A 97 8.15 -15.07 18.48
C GLY A 97 6.91 -15.82 18.04
#